data_AF-A0A176S100-F1
#
_entry.id   AF-A0A176S100-F1
#
_cell.length_a   1.000
_cell.length_b   1.000
_cell.length_c   1.000
_cell.angle_alpha   90.00
_cell.angle_beta   90.00
_cell.angle_gamma   90.00
#
_symmetry.space_group_name_H-M   'P 1'
#
loop_
_entity.id
_entity.type
_entity.pdbx_description
1 polymer ?
#
loop_
_entity_poly.entity_id
_entity_poly.type
_entity_poly.pdbx_seq_one_letter_code
_entity_poly.pdbx_strand_id
1 'polypeptide(L)'
;MTETPGLYHQCNESQHGQSGVNCLDCHQAEKTDKDAFMHEDELISVIVSPKDCSKCHPTEFKEFHRSHHSNAAEILGSLDNLLGEVLGGPEAVTAGCKKCHGNKVEIDEQGKPTLETWPNTGIGRINPDGSRGSCSACHARHAFSRAQARTPDTCGKCHIGPDHPQIEIYNESKHGIMYRANISKMNLESDKWVVGVDYSAAPTCTTCHMGAAPYIAKTHDVGERISWNLRTPISK
;
A
#
# COMPACT_ATOMS: atom_id res chain seq x y z
N MET A 1 21.95 5.20 -15.22
CA MET A 1 20.99 6.33 -15.13
C MET A 1 20.23 6.60 -16.43
N THR A 2 20.49 5.88 -17.52
CA THR A 2 19.92 6.15 -18.86
C THR A 2 18.66 5.34 -19.19
N GLU A 3 18.45 4.17 -18.57
CA GLU A 3 17.36 3.27 -18.95
C GLU A 3 16.00 3.67 -18.35
N THR A 4 15.97 4.07 -17.08
CA THR A 4 14.73 4.40 -16.36
C THR A 4 14.84 5.73 -15.58
N PRO A 5 15.07 6.86 -16.28
CA PRO A 5 15.33 8.16 -15.63
C PRO A 5 14.21 8.59 -14.68
N GLY A 6 12.95 8.29 -15.00
CA GLY A 6 11.82 8.61 -14.13
C GLY A 6 11.87 7.90 -12.76
N LEU A 7 12.31 6.63 -12.72
CA LEU A 7 12.44 5.90 -11.45
C LEU A 7 13.59 6.45 -10.63
N TYR A 8 14.71 6.77 -11.29
CA TYR A 8 15.86 7.42 -10.66
C TYR A 8 15.46 8.75 -10.02
N HIS A 9 14.79 9.64 -10.76
CA HIS A 9 14.36 10.93 -10.21
C HIS A 9 13.40 10.78 -9.03
N GLN A 10 12.40 9.90 -9.12
CA GLN A 10 11.49 9.63 -8.00
C GLN A 10 12.21 9.13 -6.76
N CYS A 11 13.16 8.21 -6.91
CA CYS A 11 13.95 7.69 -5.81
C CYS A 11 14.88 8.77 -5.23
N ASN A 12 15.63 9.46 -6.09
CA ASN A 12 16.58 10.49 -5.70
C ASN A 12 15.91 11.66 -4.97
N GLU A 13 14.73 12.09 -5.41
CA GLU A 13 13.96 13.17 -4.79
C GLU A 13 13.17 12.73 -3.54
N SER A 14 13.03 11.42 -3.32
CA SER A 14 12.35 10.88 -2.14
C SER A 14 13.14 11.12 -0.85
N GLN A 15 12.46 11.07 0.29
CA GLN A 15 13.13 11.11 1.59
C GLN A 15 14.15 9.96 1.76
N HIS A 16 13.90 8.80 1.15
CA HIS A 16 14.86 7.69 1.15
C HIS A 16 16.15 8.08 0.43
N GLY A 17 16.08 8.58 -0.80
CA GLY A 17 17.24 9.04 -1.56
C GLY A 17 17.99 10.16 -0.85
N GLN A 18 17.27 11.14 -0.30
CA GLN A 18 17.85 12.23 0.49
C GLN A 18 18.50 11.75 1.80
N SER A 19 18.11 10.58 2.30
CA SER A 19 18.70 9.95 3.50
C SER A 19 19.77 8.92 3.17
N GLY A 20 20.18 8.80 1.90
CA GLY A 20 21.24 7.91 1.45
C GLY A 20 20.81 6.48 1.11
N VAL A 21 19.50 6.17 1.15
CA VAL A 21 18.97 4.87 0.71
C VAL A 21 18.95 4.85 -0.81
N ASN A 22 19.70 3.92 -1.40
CA ASN A 22 19.87 3.73 -2.83
C ASN A 22 19.11 2.50 -3.36
N CYS A 23 19.29 2.20 -4.66
CA CYS A 23 18.62 1.08 -5.31
C CYS A 23 18.90 -0.26 -4.63
N LEU A 24 20.17 -0.56 -4.32
CA LEU A 24 20.61 -1.84 -3.77
C LEU A 24 20.19 -2.01 -2.30
N ASP A 25 20.04 -0.92 -1.54
CA ASP A 25 19.56 -1.02 -0.15
C ASP A 25 18.15 -1.66 -0.07
N CYS A 26 17.37 -1.58 -1.15
CA CYS A 26 16.07 -2.24 -1.26
C CYS A 26 16.07 -3.47 -2.18
N HIS A 27 16.79 -3.41 -3.31
CA HIS A 27 16.72 -4.43 -4.36
C HIS A 27 17.82 -5.50 -4.29
N GLN A 28 18.86 -5.32 -3.46
CA GLN A 28 19.88 -6.35 -3.29
C GLN A 28 19.23 -7.63 -2.76
N ALA A 29 19.41 -8.71 -3.50
CA ALA A 29 18.91 -10.02 -3.13
C ALA A 29 20.02 -10.93 -2.63
N GLU A 30 19.64 -11.92 -1.84
CA GLU A 30 20.48 -13.04 -1.46
C GLU A 30 20.28 -14.21 -2.44
N LYS A 31 21.27 -15.08 -2.56
CA LYS A 31 21.19 -16.28 -3.43
C LYS A 31 20.05 -17.23 -3.04
N THR A 32 19.55 -17.11 -1.82
CA THR A 32 18.44 -17.90 -1.28
C THR A 32 17.08 -17.33 -1.64
N ASP A 33 17.01 -16.10 -2.15
CA ASP A 33 15.76 -15.48 -2.56
C ASP A 33 15.29 -16.11 -3.87
N LYS A 34 13.99 -16.46 -3.92
CA LYS A 34 13.40 -17.19 -5.06
C LYS A 34 13.33 -16.35 -6.33
N ASP A 35 13.32 -15.03 -6.16
CA ASP A 35 13.20 -14.00 -7.19
C ASP A 35 14.51 -13.25 -7.41
N ALA A 36 15.63 -13.82 -6.96
CA ALA A 36 16.96 -13.30 -7.24
C ALA A 36 17.40 -13.65 -8.67
N PHE A 37 17.88 -12.65 -9.41
CA PHE A 37 18.53 -12.84 -10.70
C PHE A 37 19.67 -11.84 -10.91
N MET A 38 20.63 -12.19 -11.77
CA MET A 38 21.75 -11.31 -12.10
C MET A 38 21.33 -10.19 -13.05
N HIS A 39 21.71 -8.95 -12.73
CA HIS A 39 21.50 -7.77 -13.56
C HIS A 39 22.72 -6.83 -13.43
N GLU A 40 23.44 -6.61 -14.53
CA GLU A 40 24.62 -5.74 -14.57
C GLU A 40 25.63 -6.04 -13.44
N ASP A 41 26.01 -7.32 -13.31
CA ASP A 41 26.91 -7.87 -12.28
C ASP A 41 26.42 -7.82 -10.82
N GLU A 42 25.20 -7.34 -10.57
CA GLU A 42 24.57 -7.35 -9.25
C GLU A 42 23.47 -8.42 -9.15
N LEU A 43 23.37 -9.06 -7.98
CA LEU A 43 22.27 -9.99 -7.69
C LEU A 43 21.11 -9.21 -7.06
N ILE A 44 20.00 -9.09 -7.78
CA ILE A 44 18.87 -8.27 -7.37
C ILE A 44 17.56 -9.07 -7.37
N SER A 45 16.58 -8.56 -6.61
CA SER A 45 15.17 -8.87 -6.78
C SER A 45 14.41 -7.61 -7.23
N VAL A 46 13.49 -7.78 -8.17
CA VAL A 46 12.56 -6.71 -8.59
C VAL A 46 11.51 -6.41 -7.51
N ILE A 47 11.17 -7.39 -6.67
CA ILE A 47 10.07 -7.31 -5.71
C ILE A 47 10.61 -7.02 -4.33
N VAL A 48 10.60 -5.74 -3.95
CA VAL A 48 10.81 -5.34 -2.56
C VAL A 48 9.58 -5.73 -1.74
N SER A 49 9.76 -6.60 -0.75
CA SER A 49 8.70 -7.12 0.10
C SER A 49 8.57 -6.32 1.40
N PRO A 50 7.48 -6.50 2.17
CA PRO A 50 7.39 -5.98 3.54
C PRO A 50 8.53 -6.41 4.47
N LYS A 51 9.16 -7.58 4.25
CA LYS A 51 10.32 -8.00 5.05
C LYS A 51 11.54 -7.13 4.76
N ASP A 52 11.75 -6.70 3.51
CA ASP A 52 12.81 -5.76 3.17
C ASP A 52 12.59 -4.42 3.85
N CYS A 53 11.36 -3.90 3.81
CA CYS A 53 11.00 -2.68 4.52
C CYS A 53 11.25 -2.81 6.03
N SER A 54 11.00 -3.99 6.60
CA SER A 54 11.13 -4.24 8.05
C SER A 54 12.56 -4.14 8.59
N LYS A 55 13.58 -4.19 7.71
CA LYS A 55 14.98 -3.96 8.07
C LYS A 55 15.17 -2.57 8.71
N CYS A 56 14.40 -1.57 8.25
CA CYS A 56 14.43 -0.20 8.78
C CYS A 56 13.11 0.23 9.46
N HIS A 57 11.97 -0.36 9.07
CA HIS A 57 10.63 -0.01 9.57
C HIS A 57 9.94 -1.20 10.29
N PRO A 58 10.54 -1.73 11.38
CA PRO A 58 10.02 -2.92 12.04
C PRO A 58 8.68 -2.68 12.76
N THR A 59 8.40 -1.45 13.19
CA THR A 59 7.15 -1.09 13.87
C THR A 59 6.00 -1.09 12.87
N GLU A 60 6.12 -0.31 11.79
CA GLU A 60 5.12 -0.22 10.74
C GLU A 60 4.88 -1.60 10.09
N PHE A 61 5.93 -2.40 9.89
CA PHE A 61 5.79 -3.79 9.43
C PHE A 61 4.94 -4.63 10.38
N LYS A 62 5.22 -4.62 11.69
CA LYS A 62 4.47 -5.42 12.67
C LYS A 62 3.00 -5.03 12.76
N GLU A 63 2.73 -3.73 12.78
CA GLU A 63 1.36 -3.19 12.77
C GLU A 63 0.62 -3.61 11.50
N PHE A 64 1.21 -3.38 10.33
CA PHE A 64 0.59 -3.77 9.07
C PHE A 64 0.39 -5.28 8.96
N HIS A 65 1.40 -6.07 9.33
CA HIS A 65 1.39 -7.51 9.12
C HIS A 65 0.27 -8.22 9.91
N ARG A 66 -0.08 -7.73 11.10
CA ARG A 66 -1.22 -8.27 11.87
C ARG A 66 -2.60 -7.81 11.40
N SER A 67 -2.67 -6.79 10.54
CA SER A 67 -3.93 -6.21 10.09
C SER A 67 -4.71 -7.12 9.13
N HIS A 68 -6.00 -6.85 8.94
CA HIS A 68 -6.77 -7.52 7.89
C HIS A 68 -6.29 -7.17 6.47
N HIS A 69 -5.69 -6.00 6.29
CA HIS A 69 -5.14 -5.58 4.99
C HIS A 69 -4.01 -6.50 4.50
N SER A 70 -3.17 -7.02 5.39
CA SER A 70 -2.12 -7.97 5.00
C SER A 70 -2.71 -9.28 4.43
N ASN A 71 -3.89 -9.69 4.92
CA ASN A 71 -4.57 -10.91 4.50
C ASN A 71 -5.58 -10.68 3.36
N ALA A 72 -5.60 -9.49 2.74
CA ALA A 72 -6.64 -9.13 1.77
C ALA A 72 -6.69 -10.04 0.53
N ALA A 73 -5.58 -10.64 0.10
CA ALA A 73 -5.56 -11.57 -1.03
C ALA A 73 -6.32 -12.87 -0.77
N GLU A 74 -6.56 -13.25 0.50
CA GLU A 74 -7.27 -14.48 0.84
C GLU A 74 -8.74 -14.45 0.41
N ILE A 75 -9.31 -13.25 0.20
CA ILE A 75 -10.68 -13.12 -0.32
C ILE A 75 -10.82 -13.72 -1.72
N LEU A 76 -9.75 -13.77 -2.52
CA LEU A 76 -9.82 -14.28 -3.88
C LEU A 76 -10.08 -15.80 -3.91
N GLY A 77 -9.76 -16.52 -2.83
CA GLY A 77 -10.10 -17.93 -2.68
C GLY A 77 -11.44 -18.17 -1.98
N SER A 78 -12.22 -17.13 -1.67
CA SER A 78 -13.48 -17.25 -0.92
C SER A 78 -14.71 -17.31 -1.83
N LEU A 79 -15.85 -17.70 -1.26
CA LEU A 79 -17.15 -17.65 -1.94
C LEU A 79 -17.49 -16.24 -2.46
N ASP A 80 -16.91 -15.19 -1.87
CA ASP A 80 -17.15 -13.81 -2.28
C ASP A 80 -16.52 -13.49 -3.65
N ASN A 81 -15.52 -14.27 -4.09
CA ASN A 81 -14.90 -14.14 -5.41
C ASN A 81 -15.53 -15.05 -6.48
N LEU A 82 -16.49 -15.91 -6.11
CA LEU A 82 -17.13 -16.84 -7.04
C LEU A 82 -17.77 -16.10 -8.23
N LEU A 83 -18.44 -14.99 -7.96
CA LEU A 83 -19.08 -14.19 -9.00
C LEU A 83 -18.03 -13.55 -9.93
N GLY A 84 -16.91 -13.09 -9.38
CA GLY A 84 -15.82 -12.50 -10.13
C GLY A 84 -15.12 -13.52 -11.04
N GLU A 85 -14.73 -14.67 -10.49
CA GLU A 85 -14.01 -15.70 -11.25
C GLU A 85 -14.89 -16.43 -12.25
N VAL A 86 -16.13 -16.80 -11.88
CA VAL A 86 -16.98 -17.64 -12.74
C VAL A 86 -17.68 -16.83 -13.83
N LEU A 87 -18.17 -15.62 -13.52
CA LEU A 87 -18.87 -14.80 -14.53
C LEU A 87 -17.93 -13.83 -15.25
N GLY A 88 -16.96 -13.25 -14.54
CA GLY A 88 -16.03 -12.27 -15.09
C GLY A 88 -14.82 -12.88 -15.80
N GLY A 89 -14.41 -14.08 -15.41
CA GLY A 89 -13.22 -14.74 -15.91
C GLY A 89 -11.91 -14.21 -15.29
N PRO A 90 -10.78 -14.92 -15.50
CA PRO A 90 -9.52 -14.64 -14.82
C PRO A 90 -8.91 -13.29 -15.21
N GLU A 91 -9.16 -12.79 -16.41
CA GLU A 91 -8.69 -11.48 -16.88
C GLU A 91 -9.39 -10.34 -16.15
N ALA A 92 -10.72 -10.43 -15.97
CA ALA A 92 -11.49 -9.43 -15.23
C ALA A 92 -11.08 -9.39 -13.76
N VAL A 93 -10.89 -10.55 -13.13
CA VAL A 93 -10.39 -10.64 -11.75
C VAL A 93 -8.98 -10.07 -11.62
N THR A 94 -8.14 -10.26 -12.65
CA THR A 94 -6.77 -9.72 -12.66
C THR A 94 -6.73 -8.22 -12.86
N ALA A 95 -7.61 -7.67 -13.70
CA ALA A 95 -7.73 -6.23 -13.92
C ALA A 95 -8.45 -5.50 -12.78
N GLY A 96 -9.39 -6.15 -12.08
CA GLY A 96 -10.17 -5.58 -10.99
C GLY A 96 -9.71 -6.04 -9.60
N CYS A 97 -10.20 -7.20 -9.15
CA CYS A 97 -10.06 -7.68 -7.78
C CYS A 97 -8.60 -7.75 -7.31
N LYS A 98 -7.71 -8.34 -8.12
CA LYS A 98 -6.29 -8.51 -7.77
C LYS A 98 -5.56 -7.17 -7.63
N LYS A 99 -5.99 -6.11 -8.33
CA LYS A 99 -5.33 -4.79 -8.23
C LYS A 99 -5.57 -4.12 -6.87
N CYS A 100 -6.67 -4.44 -6.20
CA CYS A 100 -7.00 -3.96 -4.86
C CYS A 100 -6.56 -4.94 -3.76
N HIS A 101 -6.95 -6.21 -3.86
CA HIS A 101 -6.72 -7.22 -2.82
C HIS A 101 -5.32 -7.82 -2.84
N GLY A 102 -4.72 -7.92 -4.03
CA GLY A 102 -3.44 -8.59 -4.26
C GLY A 102 -3.62 -10.05 -4.64
N ASN A 103 -2.55 -10.69 -5.10
CA ASN A 103 -2.49 -12.12 -5.44
C ASN A 103 -1.16 -12.71 -5.00
N LYS A 104 -1.03 -14.04 -5.09
CA LYS A 104 0.27 -14.70 -5.00
C LYS A 104 1.09 -14.39 -6.24
N VAL A 105 2.28 -13.85 -6.03
CA VAL A 105 3.25 -13.65 -7.10
C VAL A 105 4.00 -14.95 -7.33
N GLU A 106 3.99 -15.40 -8.58
CA GLU A 106 4.75 -16.56 -9.03
C GLU A 106 6.05 -16.08 -9.69
N ILE A 107 7.10 -16.88 -9.54
CA ILE A 107 8.42 -16.66 -10.10
C ILE A 107 8.69 -17.75 -11.12
N ASP A 108 9.18 -17.36 -12.30
CA ASP A 108 9.61 -18.27 -13.35
C ASP A 108 10.96 -18.96 -13.03
N GLU A 109 11.38 -19.86 -13.91
CA GLU A 109 12.64 -20.60 -13.78
C GLU A 109 13.88 -19.69 -13.85
N GLN A 110 13.74 -18.46 -14.35
CA GLN A 110 14.80 -17.46 -14.47
C GLN A 110 14.85 -16.52 -13.26
N GLY A 111 14.07 -16.78 -12.20
CA GLY A 111 14.04 -15.93 -11.00
C GLY A 111 13.27 -14.64 -11.20
N LYS A 112 12.46 -14.51 -12.26
CA LYS A 112 11.68 -13.30 -12.56
C LYS A 112 10.19 -13.51 -12.28
N PRO A 113 9.46 -12.47 -11.85
CA PRO A 113 8.03 -12.61 -11.63
C PRO A 113 7.27 -12.76 -12.95
N THR A 114 6.28 -13.66 -12.97
CA THR A 114 5.52 -13.94 -14.18
C THR A 114 4.52 -12.82 -14.52
N LEU A 115 4.23 -12.63 -15.82
CA LEU A 115 3.33 -11.56 -16.28
C LEU A 115 1.86 -11.77 -15.86
N GLU A 116 1.48 -13.00 -15.55
CA GLU A 116 0.13 -13.34 -15.10
C GLU A 116 -0.13 -12.86 -13.67
N THR A 117 0.93 -12.77 -12.85
CA THR A 117 0.83 -12.46 -11.43
C THR A 117 1.50 -11.14 -11.04
N TRP A 118 2.25 -10.53 -11.97
CA TRP A 118 2.95 -9.26 -11.81
C TRP A 118 2.81 -8.39 -13.07
N PRO A 119 2.61 -7.06 -12.95
CA PRO A 119 2.71 -6.21 -11.76
C PRO A 119 1.45 -6.23 -10.86
N ASN A 120 1.70 -6.30 -9.55
CA ASN A 120 0.66 -6.25 -8.52
C ASN A 120 1.05 -5.31 -7.34
N THR A 121 0.12 -4.44 -6.97
CA THR A 121 0.23 -3.54 -5.81
C THR A 121 -0.97 -3.67 -4.88
N GLY A 122 -1.70 -4.77 -4.95
CA GLY A 122 -2.84 -5.00 -4.07
C GLY A 122 -2.37 -5.15 -2.63
N ILE A 123 -3.16 -4.64 -1.69
CA ILE A 123 -2.71 -4.39 -0.32
C ILE A 123 -2.26 -5.67 0.39
N GLY A 124 -2.86 -6.83 0.08
CA GLY A 124 -2.56 -8.13 0.66
C GLY A 124 -1.75 -9.07 -0.23
N ARG A 125 -1.00 -8.56 -1.22
CA ARG A 125 -0.13 -9.35 -2.12
C ARG A 125 0.69 -10.39 -1.34
N ILE A 126 0.75 -11.64 -1.83
CA ILE A 126 1.59 -12.69 -1.25
C ILE A 126 2.90 -12.73 -2.03
N ASN A 127 4.00 -12.43 -1.34
CA ASN A 127 5.32 -12.23 -1.93
C ASN A 127 6.12 -13.55 -2.06
N PRO A 128 7.17 -13.60 -2.91
CA PRO A 128 8.00 -14.79 -3.10
C PRO A 128 8.67 -15.31 -1.81
N ASP A 129 9.04 -14.39 -0.92
CA ASP A 129 9.60 -14.65 0.41
C ASP A 129 8.57 -15.11 1.46
N GLY A 130 7.31 -15.31 1.05
CA GLY A 130 6.18 -15.71 1.88
C GLY A 130 5.57 -14.60 2.73
N SER A 131 6.11 -13.38 2.69
CA SER A 131 5.53 -12.24 3.40
C SER A 131 4.22 -11.79 2.73
N ARG A 132 3.32 -11.23 3.53
CA ARG A 132 2.04 -10.69 3.08
C ARG A 132 2.04 -9.18 3.11
N GLY A 133 1.65 -8.56 2.00
CA GLY A 133 1.50 -7.12 1.89
C GLY A 133 2.12 -6.50 0.64
N SER A 134 1.63 -5.31 0.29
CA SER A 134 2.36 -4.37 -0.57
C SER A 134 2.47 -3.00 0.12
N CYS A 135 3.66 -2.68 0.64
CA CYS A 135 3.93 -1.39 1.27
C CYS A 135 3.82 -0.20 0.29
N SER A 136 3.79 -0.46 -1.02
CA SER A 136 3.58 0.57 -2.04
C SER A 136 2.11 0.87 -2.37
N ALA A 137 1.15 0.27 -1.66
CA ALA A 137 -0.27 0.46 -1.92
C ALA A 137 -0.77 1.87 -1.61
N CYS A 138 -0.24 2.52 -0.56
CA CYS A 138 -0.66 3.86 -0.11
C CYS A 138 0.35 4.97 -0.46
N HIS A 139 1.64 4.71 -0.27
CA HIS A 139 2.71 5.61 -0.71
C HIS A 139 3.51 4.90 -1.81
N ALA A 140 3.25 5.30 -3.06
CA ALA A 140 3.72 4.60 -4.22
C ALA A 140 5.25 4.66 -4.36
N ARG A 141 5.83 3.57 -4.86
CA ARG A 141 7.22 3.58 -5.33
C ARG A 141 7.35 4.51 -6.56
N HIS A 142 8.48 5.19 -6.78
CA HIS A 142 9.70 5.17 -5.97
C HIS A 142 9.85 6.41 -5.08
N ALA A 143 8.83 7.28 -5.04
CA ALA A 143 8.84 8.48 -4.22
C ALA A 143 8.53 8.20 -2.74
N PHE A 144 7.75 7.16 -2.44
CA PHE A 144 7.35 6.76 -1.08
C PHE A 144 6.85 7.94 -0.23
N SER A 145 6.09 8.86 -0.84
CA SER A 145 5.67 10.11 -0.22
C SER A 145 4.64 9.87 0.89
N ARG A 146 4.96 10.31 2.11
CA ARG A 146 4.00 10.34 3.22
C ARG A 146 2.84 11.30 2.93
N ALA A 147 3.10 12.41 2.24
CA ALA A 147 2.05 13.34 1.84
C ALA A 147 1.03 12.67 0.91
N GLN A 148 1.49 11.88 -0.07
CA GLN A 148 0.61 11.07 -0.90
C GLN A 148 -0.24 10.11 -0.05
N ALA A 149 0.37 9.38 0.89
CA ALA A 149 -0.37 8.48 1.77
C ALA A 149 -1.37 9.19 2.71
N ARG A 150 -1.26 10.51 2.89
CA ARG A 150 -2.16 11.32 3.72
C ARG A 150 -3.34 11.85 2.94
N THR A 151 -3.33 11.81 1.60
CA THR A 151 -4.45 12.26 0.78
C THR A 151 -5.56 11.20 0.70
N PRO A 152 -6.84 11.60 0.58
CA PRO A 152 -7.94 10.66 0.42
C PRO A 152 -7.86 9.80 -0.85
N ASP A 153 -7.28 10.36 -1.93
CA ASP A 153 -7.23 9.74 -3.25
C ASP A 153 -6.48 8.41 -3.25
N THR A 154 -5.48 8.26 -2.36
CA THR A 154 -4.75 6.98 -2.25
C THR A 154 -5.65 5.84 -1.77
N CYS A 155 -6.62 6.14 -0.90
CA CYS A 155 -7.57 5.15 -0.39
C CYS A 155 -8.64 4.87 -1.45
N GLY A 156 -9.07 5.92 -2.15
CA GLY A 156 -10.09 5.86 -3.20
C GLY A 156 -9.73 5.00 -4.41
N LYS A 157 -8.46 4.60 -4.56
CA LYS A 157 -8.08 3.55 -5.53
C LYS A 157 -8.84 2.23 -5.31
N CYS A 158 -9.13 1.89 -4.05
CA CYS A 158 -9.76 0.62 -3.67
C CYS A 158 -11.08 0.80 -2.92
N HIS A 159 -11.17 1.83 -2.08
CA HIS A 159 -12.33 2.14 -1.25
C HIS A 159 -13.34 3.00 -2.00
N ILE A 160 -13.94 2.40 -3.02
CA ILE A 160 -14.80 3.04 -4.02
C ILE A 160 -15.89 2.07 -4.45
N GLY A 161 -16.94 2.59 -5.06
CA GLY A 161 -17.93 1.78 -5.75
C GLY A 161 -19.02 1.26 -4.83
N PRO A 162 -19.93 0.44 -5.37
CA PRO A 162 -21.21 0.12 -4.74
C PRO A 162 -21.09 -0.77 -3.49
N ASP A 163 -20.02 -1.54 -3.38
CA ASP A 163 -19.76 -2.50 -2.30
C ASP A 163 -19.19 -1.84 -1.04
N HIS A 164 -18.41 -0.77 -1.20
CA HIS A 164 -17.89 0.02 -0.09
C HIS A 164 -17.49 1.44 -0.56
N PRO A 165 -18.45 2.38 -0.63
CA PRO A 165 -18.27 3.70 -1.25
C PRO A 165 -17.62 4.74 -0.32
N GLN A 166 -16.51 4.39 0.36
CA GLN A 166 -15.95 5.32 1.35
C GLN A 166 -15.41 6.61 0.73
N ILE A 167 -14.80 6.56 -0.47
CA ILE A 167 -14.29 7.78 -1.11
C ILE A 167 -15.42 8.71 -1.57
N GLU A 168 -16.52 8.16 -2.07
CA GLU A 168 -17.71 8.94 -2.45
C GLU A 168 -18.34 9.59 -1.22
N ILE A 169 -18.53 8.82 -0.14
CA ILE A 169 -19.05 9.34 1.14
C ILE A 169 -18.13 10.45 1.67
N TYR A 170 -16.82 10.23 1.68
CA TYR A 170 -15.86 11.23 2.13
C TYR A 170 -15.93 12.48 1.27
N ASN A 171 -15.99 12.33 -0.05
CA ASN A 171 -15.97 13.45 -0.98
C ASN A 171 -17.20 14.33 -0.86
N GLU A 172 -18.38 13.75 -0.64
CA GLU A 172 -19.64 14.49 -0.43
C GLU A 172 -19.77 15.05 1.00
N SER A 173 -18.99 14.54 1.96
CA SER A 173 -19.01 15.04 3.33
C SER A 173 -18.43 16.45 3.48
N LYS A 174 -18.81 17.14 4.57
CA LYS A 174 -18.17 18.41 4.94
C LYS A 174 -16.66 18.27 5.19
N HIS A 175 -16.19 17.11 5.65
CA HIS A 175 -14.77 16.86 5.81
C HIS A 175 -14.02 16.90 4.48
N GLY A 176 -14.53 16.20 3.45
CA GLY A 176 -13.92 16.20 2.12
C GLY A 176 -13.97 17.56 1.43
N ILE A 177 -15.08 18.28 1.56
CA ILE A 177 -15.21 19.66 1.06
C ILE A 177 -14.19 20.58 1.75
N MET A 178 -14.04 20.49 3.08
CA MET A 178 -13.08 21.29 3.83
C MET A 178 -11.62 20.94 3.48
N TYR A 179 -11.31 19.66 3.32
CA TYR A 179 -9.98 19.21 2.90
C TYR A 179 -9.61 19.83 1.56
N ARG A 180 -10.46 19.68 0.53
CA ARG A 180 -10.19 20.24 -0.81
C ARG A 180 -10.05 21.76 -0.78
N ALA A 181 -10.86 22.45 0.02
CA ALA A 181 -10.78 23.90 0.18
C ALA A 181 -9.52 24.37 0.94
N ASN A 182 -8.86 23.49 1.70
CA ASN A 182 -7.76 23.86 2.59
C ASN A 182 -6.53 22.93 2.50
N ILE A 183 -6.28 22.30 1.35
CA ILE A 183 -5.14 21.38 1.16
C ILE A 183 -3.82 22.05 1.57
N SER A 184 -3.62 23.33 1.24
CA SER A 184 -2.41 24.08 1.60
C SER A 184 -2.22 24.28 3.12
N LYS A 185 -3.26 24.08 3.93
CA LYS A 185 -3.23 24.18 5.40
C LYS A 185 -3.15 22.83 6.10
N MET A 186 -3.05 21.73 5.34
CA MET A 186 -3.01 20.37 5.88
C MET A 186 -1.62 19.94 6.34
N ASN A 187 -0.56 20.70 6.04
CA ASN A 187 0.81 20.37 6.43
C ASN A 187 1.24 18.94 5.98
N LEU A 188 0.85 18.53 4.77
CA LEU A 188 0.92 17.13 4.32
C LEU A 188 2.35 16.57 4.25
N GLU A 189 3.38 17.39 4.11
CA GLU A 189 4.78 16.93 3.98
C GLU A 189 5.48 16.71 5.33
N SER A 190 4.91 17.20 6.44
CA SER A 190 5.59 17.24 7.74
C SER A 190 5.98 15.87 8.29
N ASP A 191 7.12 15.79 8.97
CA ASP A 191 7.55 14.58 9.69
C ASP A 191 6.58 14.19 10.79
N LYS A 192 6.07 15.19 11.52
CA LYS A 192 5.04 15.04 12.53
C LYS A 192 3.71 15.51 11.96
N TRP A 193 2.69 14.68 12.06
CA TRP A 193 1.39 14.94 11.46
C TRP A 193 0.27 14.52 12.39
N VAL A 194 0.15 15.28 13.48
CA VAL A 194 -0.80 15.09 14.57
C VAL A 194 -1.96 16.08 14.40
N VAL A 195 -3.18 15.56 14.25
CA VAL A 195 -4.37 16.41 14.12
C VAL A 195 -4.60 17.23 15.39
N GLY A 196 -4.92 18.51 15.25
CA GLY A 196 -5.06 19.46 16.36
C GLY A 196 -3.75 20.06 16.87
N VAL A 197 -2.60 19.60 16.37
CA VAL A 197 -1.26 20.13 16.72
C VAL A 197 -0.56 20.64 15.47
N ASP A 198 -0.32 19.75 14.49
CA ASP A 198 0.42 20.07 13.26
C ASP A 198 -0.48 20.56 12.13
N TYR A 199 -1.78 20.26 12.20
CA TYR A 199 -2.83 20.77 11.31
C TYR A 199 -4.20 20.63 11.96
N SER A 200 -5.16 21.45 11.54
CA SER A 200 -6.55 21.42 12.02
C SER A 200 -7.58 21.70 10.92
N ALA A 201 -7.13 21.86 9.68
CA ALA A 201 -7.95 22.37 8.60
C ALA A 201 -9.08 21.43 8.18
N ALA A 202 -8.83 20.12 8.14
CA ALA A 202 -9.82 19.07 7.89
C ALA A 202 -9.23 17.70 8.25
N PRO A 203 -10.05 16.66 8.48
CA PRO A 203 -9.56 15.29 8.52
C PRO A 203 -9.53 14.64 7.12
N THR A 204 -8.60 13.72 6.91
CA THR A 204 -8.60 12.76 5.78
C THR A 204 -8.85 11.33 6.27
N CYS A 205 -8.91 10.36 5.36
CA CYS A 205 -8.97 8.94 5.68
C CYS A 205 -7.86 8.57 6.67
N THR A 206 -6.61 8.97 6.35
CA THR A 206 -5.43 8.73 7.18
C THR A 206 -5.55 9.42 8.53
N THR A 207 -6.04 10.66 8.62
CA THR A 207 -6.28 11.33 9.92
C THR A 207 -7.07 10.46 10.90
N CYS A 208 -8.18 9.88 10.43
CA CYS A 208 -9.09 9.12 11.29
C CYS A 208 -8.58 7.70 11.56
N HIS A 209 -8.09 7.00 10.53
CA HIS A 209 -7.83 5.56 10.61
C HIS A 209 -6.40 5.18 10.97
N MET A 210 -5.41 6.05 10.72
CA MET A 210 -3.98 5.70 10.86
C MET A 210 -3.14 6.79 11.55
N GLY A 211 -3.58 8.04 11.47
CA GLY A 211 -2.85 9.23 11.90
C GLY A 211 -2.91 9.44 13.40
N ALA A 212 -1.96 10.21 13.93
CA ALA A 212 -1.90 10.51 15.35
C ALA A 212 -2.81 11.69 15.73
N ALA A 213 -3.25 11.71 16.98
CA ALA A 213 -3.93 12.83 17.65
C ALA A 213 -3.38 12.93 19.08
N PRO A 214 -3.70 13.99 19.86
CA PRO A 214 -3.37 14.02 21.28
C PRO A 214 -3.84 12.72 21.96
N TYR A 215 -2.89 12.03 22.60
CA TYR A 215 -3.09 10.74 23.28
C TYR A 215 -3.44 9.53 22.38
N ILE A 216 -3.41 9.69 21.06
CA ILE A 216 -3.65 8.61 20.08
C ILE A 216 -2.41 8.44 19.20
N ALA A 217 -1.76 7.28 19.29
CA ALA A 217 -0.60 6.95 18.47
C ALA A 217 -1.01 6.69 17.00
N LYS A 218 -0.09 6.97 16.06
CA LYS A 218 -0.22 6.51 14.67
C LYS A 218 -0.12 4.98 14.61
N THR A 219 -0.71 4.36 13.59
CA THR A 219 -0.69 2.91 13.38
C THR A 219 -0.77 2.55 11.90
N HIS A 220 -0.16 1.45 11.49
CA HIS A 220 -0.38 0.80 10.19
C HIS A 220 -1.41 -0.34 10.23
N ASP A 221 -2.03 -0.60 11.38
CA ASP A 221 -3.19 -1.46 11.50
C ASP A 221 -4.48 -0.63 11.48
N VAL A 222 -5.07 -0.48 10.29
CA VAL A 222 -6.31 0.29 10.11
C VAL A 222 -7.51 -0.31 10.86
N GLY A 223 -7.41 -1.57 11.30
CA GLY A 223 -8.47 -2.27 12.04
C GLY A 223 -8.58 -1.84 13.50
N GLU A 224 -7.52 -1.29 14.10
CA GLU A 224 -7.45 -0.99 15.54
C GLU A 224 -8.51 0.01 16.03
N ARG A 225 -9.02 0.84 15.12
CA ARG A 225 -9.96 1.92 15.44
C ARG A 225 -11.39 1.63 14.99
N ILE A 226 -11.64 0.43 14.47
CA ILE A 226 -12.94 0.05 13.93
C ILE A 226 -13.79 -0.57 15.03
N SER A 227 -14.90 0.08 15.38
CA SER A 227 -15.91 -0.50 16.29
C SER A 227 -16.98 -1.31 15.57
N TRP A 228 -17.14 -1.12 14.26
CA TRP A 228 -18.17 -1.77 13.45
C TRP A 228 -17.59 -2.34 12.17
N ASN A 229 -17.75 -3.64 11.95
CA ASN A 229 -17.49 -4.24 10.65
C ASN A 229 -18.70 -4.03 9.74
N LEU A 230 -18.55 -3.16 8.75
CA LEU A 230 -19.62 -2.81 7.80
C LEU A 230 -19.67 -3.74 6.58
N ARG A 231 -18.76 -4.72 6.45
CA ARG A 231 -18.78 -5.70 5.37
C ARG A 231 -19.81 -6.80 5.62
N THR A 232 -19.94 -7.26 6.86
CA THR A 232 -20.86 -8.35 7.22
C THR A 232 -22.22 -7.80 7.64
N PRO A 233 -23.33 -8.52 7.39
CA PRO A 233 -24.67 -8.08 7.83
C PRO A 233 -24.80 -7.86 9.34
N ILE A 234 -23.97 -8.57 10.12
CA ILE A 234 -23.87 -8.42 11.57
C ILE A 234 -22.42 -8.08 11.89
N SER A 235 -22.22 -6.95 12.56
CA SER A 235 -20.92 -6.61 13.16
C SER A 235 -20.75 -7.43 14.45
N LYS A 236 -19.61 -8.11 14.57
CA LYS A 236 -19.21 -8.85 15.77
C LYS A 236 -18.15 -8.07 16.54
#